data_AF-A0A523P789-F1
#
_entry.id   AF-A0A523P789-F1
#
_cell.length_a   1.000
_cell.length_b   1.000
_cell.length_c   1.000
_cell.angle_alpha   90.00
_cell.angle_beta   90.00
_cell.angle_gamma   90.00
#
_symmetry.space_group_name_H-M   'P 1'
#
loop_
_entity.id
_entity.type
_entity.pdbx_description
1 polymer ?
#
loop_
_entity_poly.entity_id
_entity_poly.type
_entity_poly.pdbx_seq_one_letter_code
_entity_poly.pdbx_strand_id
1 'polypeptide(L)'
;MKNYLLVTLSSVLALASNAIQAVPDIQHWVTPNGARVYFVEAAEIPIIDVRVSFAAGGARDEAKPGLAKLVSRLLTEGAGELNANLFSERLAQTG
;
A
#
# COMPACT_ATOMS: atom_id res chain seq x y z
N MET A 1 42.15 28.45 22.99
CA MET A 1 42.17 27.04 22.51
C MET A 1 40.89 26.27 22.82
N LYS A 2 40.16 26.55 23.91
CA LYS A 2 38.99 25.75 24.34
C LYS A 2 37.71 25.94 23.49
N ASN A 3 37.53 27.10 22.83
CA ASN A 3 36.33 27.40 22.04
C ASN A 3 36.35 26.82 20.61
N TYR A 4 37.52 26.65 19.99
CA TYR A 4 37.63 26.07 18.65
C TYR A 4 37.24 24.59 18.64
N LEU A 5 37.58 23.87 19.71
CA LEU A 5 37.26 22.46 19.89
C LEU A 5 35.74 22.23 20.07
N LEU A 6 35.05 23.16 20.74
CA LEU A 6 33.59 23.18 20.87
C LEU A 6 32.89 23.45 19.54
N VAL A 7 33.42 24.37 18.72
CA VAL A 7 32.85 24.70 17.41
C VAL A 7 33.01 23.54 16.42
N THR A 8 34.17 22.88 16.41
CA THR A 8 34.37 21.68 15.56
C THR A 8 33.47 20.52 15.99
N LEU A 9 33.28 20.32 17.29
CA LEU A 9 32.41 19.27 17.80
C LEU A 9 30.93 19.51 17.43
N SER A 10 30.47 20.77 17.52
CA SER A 10 29.11 21.16 17.14
C SER A 10 28.86 21.02 15.64
N SER A 11 29.84 21.35 14.81
CA SER A 11 29.75 21.18 13.35
C SER A 11 29.68 19.70 12.94
N VAL A 12 30.43 18.81 13.59
CA VAL A 12 30.37 17.36 13.36
C VAL A 12 29.00 16.79 13.77
N LEU A 13 28.42 17.28 14.86
CA LEU A 13 27.08 16.86 15.30
C LEU A 13 25.98 17.28 14.31
N ALA A 14 26.08 18.49 13.73
CA ALA A 14 25.13 18.99 12.75
C ALA A 14 25.19 18.24 11.40
N LEU A 15 26.37 17.72 11.03
CA LEU A 15 26.53 16.86 9.86
C LEU A 15 25.91 15.47 10.09
N ALA A 16 26.05 14.92 11.30
CA ALA A 16 25.52 13.61 11.67
C ALA A 16 23.98 13.56 11.75
N SER A 17 23.30 14.67 12.04
CA SER A 17 21.84 14.74 12.14
C SER A 17 21.08 14.51 10.83
N ASN A 18 21.74 14.55 9.67
CA ASN A 18 21.11 14.28 8.37
C ASN A 18 20.97 12.78 8.04
N ALA A 19 21.45 11.88 8.91
CA ALA A 19 21.49 10.44 8.65
C ALA A 19 20.18 9.70 9.01
N ILE A 20 19.19 10.37 9.60
CA ILE A 20 17.93 9.73 9.97
C ILE A 20 16.93 9.97 8.84
N GLN A 21 16.96 9.09 7.84
CA GLN A 21 15.87 8.97 6.87
C GLN A 21 14.87 7.94 7.38
N ALA A 22 13.77 8.41 7.97
CA ALA A 22 12.62 7.59 8.35
C ALA A 22 11.73 7.28 7.13
N VAL A 23 12.35 6.84 6.03
CA VAL A 23 11.61 6.40 4.83
C VAL A 23 11.38 4.90 4.96
N PRO A 24 10.12 4.41 4.87
CA PRO A 24 9.85 2.98 4.89
C PRO A 24 10.55 2.28 3.73
N ASP A 25 11.12 1.10 3.98
CA ASP A 25 11.68 0.28 2.91
C ASP A 25 10.54 -0.31 2.07
N ILE A 26 10.54 0.02 0.77
CA ILE A 26 9.51 -0.44 -0.17
C ILE A 26 10.09 -1.56 -1.02
N GLN A 27 9.71 -2.78 -0.69
CA GLN A 27 10.03 -3.94 -1.50
C GLN A 27 9.12 -3.95 -2.74
N HIS A 28 9.70 -4.21 -3.91
CA HIS A 28 8.96 -4.25 -5.17
C HIS A 28 9.30 -5.49 -5.98
N TRP A 29 8.29 -6.12 -6.58
CA TRP A 29 8.51 -7.20 -7.54
C TRP A 29 7.38 -7.28 -8.56
N VAL A 30 7.61 -8.08 -9.60
CA VAL A 30 6.61 -8.42 -10.62
C VAL A 30 6.32 -9.90 -10.52
N THR A 31 5.04 -10.27 -10.42
CA THR A 31 4.64 -11.68 -10.40
C THR A 31 4.84 -12.32 -11.79
N PRO A 32 4.89 -13.66 -11.89
CA PRO A 32 4.98 -14.34 -13.19
C PRO A 32 3.87 -13.93 -14.18
N ASN A 33 2.70 -13.52 -13.68
CA ASN A 33 1.56 -13.06 -14.47
C ASN A 33 1.59 -11.54 -14.76
N GLY A 34 2.66 -10.84 -14.42
CA GLY A 34 2.87 -9.42 -14.74
C GLY A 34 2.28 -8.41 -13.74
N ALA A 35 1.73 -8.86 -12.61
CA ALA A 35 1.23 -7.94 -11.58
C ALA A 35 2.38 -7.29 -10.83
N ARG A 36 2.36 -5.96 -10.69
CA ARG A 36 3.33 -5.21 -9.88
C ARG A 36 2.90 -5.23 -8.42
N VAL A 37 3.81 -5.62 -7.53
CA VAL A 37 3.58 -5.62 -6.07
C VAL A 37 4.54 -4.65 -5.42
N TYR A 38 4.01 -3.84 -4.51
CA TYR A 38 4.75 -2.97 -3.61
C TYR A 38 4.38 -3.39 -2.19
N PHE A 39 5.38 -3.74 -1.39
CA PHE A 39 5.22 -4.22 -0.03
C PHE A 39 6.06 -3.37 0.90
N VAL A 40 5.46 -2.96 2.00
CA VAL A 40 6.12 -2.24 3.09
C VAL A 40 5.87 -3.03 4.35
N GLU A 41 6.93 -3.50 4.99
CA GLU A 41 6.82 -4.20 6.27
C GLU A 41 6.62 -3.17 7.39
N ALA A 42 5.53 -3.32 8.15
CA ALA A 42 5.21 -2.47 9.29
C ALA A 42 4.86 -3.36 10.49
N ALA A 43 5.87 -3.77 11.26
CA ALA A 43 5.72 -4.71 12.37
C ALA A 43 5.14 -4.10 13.66
N GLU A 44 4.80 -2.81 13.64
CA GLU A 44 4.35 -2.07 14.83
C GLU A 44 2.93 -2.44 15.27
N ILE A 45 2.08 -2.83 14.32
CA ILE A 45 0.67 -3.15 14.56
C ILE A 45 0.35 -4.46 13.83
N PRO A 46 -0.31 -5.45 14.47
CA PRO A 46 -0.63 -6.74 13.85
C PRO A 46 -1.82 -6.65 12.89
N ILE A 47 -1.75 -5.74 11.91
CA ILE A 47 -2.77 -5.51 10.88
C ILE A 47 -2.08 -5.51 9.51
N ILE A 48 -2.80 -5.97 8.49
CA ILE A 48 -2.35 -5.93 7.09
C ILE A 48 -3.37 -5.14 6.28
N ASP A 49 -2.90 -4.13 5.53
CA ASP A 49 -3.69 -3.45 4.50
C ASP A 49 -3.29 -4.00 3.12
N VAL A 50 -4.29 -4.41 2.33
CA VAL A 50 -4.06 -4.89 0.97
C VAL A 50 -4.88 -4.05 0.00
N ARG A 51 -4.19 -3.40 -0.94
CA ARG A 51 -4.80 -2.62 -2.02
C ARG A 51 -4.48 -3.22 -3.37
N VAL A 52 -5.52 -3.63 -4.09
CA VAL A 52 -5.42 -4.02 -5.49
C VAL A 52 -5.99 -2.88 -6.35
N SER A 53 -5.20 -2.41 -7.32
CA SER A 53 -5.59 -1.31 -8.20
C SER A 53 -5.49 -1.71 -9.65
N PHE A 54 -6.56 -1.43 -10.40
CA PHE A 54 -6.68 -1.77 -11.81
C PHE A 54 -6.78 -0.51 -12.64
N ALA A 55 -6.15 -0.53 -13.80
CA ALA A 55 -6.42 0.43 -14.86
C ALA A 55 -7.75 0.05 -15.54
N ALA A 56 -8.87 0.12 -14.82
CA ALA A 56 -10.19 -0.35 -15.26
C ALA A 56 -11.33 0.62 -14.85
N GLY A 57 -11.03 1.92 -14.71
CA GLY A 57 -12.04 2.94 -14.40
C GLY A 57 -12.90 3.32 -15.61
N GLY A 58 -13.94 4.14 -15.39
CA GLY A 58 -14.93 4.52 -16.40
C GLY A 58 -14.38 5.22 -17.66
N ALA A 59 -13.13 5.68 -17.65
CA ALA A 59 -12.43 6.10 -18.86
C ALA A 59 -12.31 4.97 -19.91
N ARG A 60 -12.52 3.71 -19.50
CA ARG A 60 -12.53 2.52 -20.37
C ARG A 60 -13.94 1.97 -20.65
N ASP A 61 -14.99 2.72 -20.33
CA ASP A 61 -16.37 2.27 -20.55
C ASP A 61 -16.78 2.27 -22.04
N GLU A 62 -16.04 2.96 -22.91
CA GLU A 62 -16.30 3.07 -24.35
C GLU A 62 -17.78 3.40 -24.65
N ALA A 63 -18.48 2.54 -25.39
CA ALA A 63 -19.90 2.69 -25.73
C ALA A 63 -20.87 2.24 -24.63
N LYS A 64 -20.38 1.82 -23.46
CA LYS A 64 -21.18 1.30 -22.32
C LYS A 64 -20.94 2.10 -21.03
N PRO A 65 -21.45 3.35 -20.94
CA PRO A 65 -21.25 4.20 -19.77
C PRO A 65 -21.70 3.51 -18.47
N GLY A 66 -20.84 3.52 -17.45
CA GLY A 66 -21.12 2.93 -16.14
C GLY A 66 -20.72 1.45 -16.02
N LEU A 67 -20.16 0.83 -17.05
CA LEU A 67 -19.72 -0.58 -17.01
C LEU A 67 -18.67 -0.82 -15.91
N ALA A 68 -17.61 -0.03 -15.86
CA ALA A 68 -16.57 -0.14 -14.83
C ALA A 68 -17.15 0.03 -13.42
N LYS A 69 -18.09 0.96 -13.24
CA LYS A 69 -18.76 1.20 -11.95
C LYS A 69 -19.64 0.02 -11.56
N LEU A 70 -20.38 -0.55 -12.51
CA LEU A 70 -21.19 -1.74 -12.28
C LEU A 70 -20.31 -2.93 -11.88
N VAL A 71 -19.26 -3.23 -12.66
CA VAL A 71 -18.33 -4.33 -12.37
C VAL A 71 -17.68 -4.15 -11.01
N SER A 72 -17.19 -2.94 -10.68
CA SER A 72 -16.59 -2.64 -9.38
C SER A 72 -17.54 -2.91 -8.20
N ARG A 73 -18.85 -2.70 -8.37
CA ARG A 73 -19.85 -2.99 -7.33
C ARG A 73 -20.12 -4.49 -7.20
N LEU A 74 -20.04 -5.22 -8.30
CA LEU A 74 -20.27 -6.68 -8.29
C LEU A 74 -19.12 -7.48 -7.67
N LEU A 75 -17.94 -6.90 -7.50
CA LEU A 75 -16.78 -7.59 -6.90
C LEU A 75 -17.04 -8.09 -5.46
N THR A 76 -18.01 -7.50 -4.75
CA THR A 76 -18.38 -7.88 -3.39
C THR A 76 -19.68 -8.69 -3.31
N GLU A 77 -20.31 -8.99 -4.44
CA GLU A 77 -21.61 -9.69 -4.49
C GLU A 77 -21.47 -11.22 -4.60
N GLY A 78 -20.28 -11.76 -4.35
CA GLY A 78 -20.00 -13.20 -4.36
C GLY A 78 -18.64 -13.55 -4.95
N ALA A 79 -18.20 -14.79 -4.74
CA ALA A 79 -16.94 -15.32 -5.27
C ALA A 79 -17.01 -16.85 -5.44
N GLY A 80 -17.01 -17.32 -6.69
CA GLY A 80 -17.10 -18.76 -7.01
C GLY A 80 -18.39 -19.37 -6.47
N GLU A 81 -18.28 -20.36 -5.59
CA GLU A 81 -19.40 -21.03 -4.93
C GLU A 81 -20.08 -20.17 -3.84
N LEU A 82 -19.48 -19.03 -3.45
CA LEU A 82 -20.05 -18.13 -2.44
C LEU A 82 -20.99 -17.12 -3.11
N ASN A 83 -22.27 -17.17 -2.77
CA ASN A 83 -23.22 -16.11 -3.09
C ASN A 83 -22.95 -14.84 -2.22
N ALA A 84 -23.64 -13.74 -2.53
CA ALA A 84 -23.47 -12.45 -1.84
C ALA A 84 -23.57 -12.54 -0.31
N ASN A 85 -24.56 -13.29 0.19
CA ASN A 85 -24.79 -13.44 1.64
C ASN A 85 -23.64 -14.21 2.30
N LEU A 86 -23.30 -15.38 1.78
CA LEU A 86 -22.24 -16.23 2.32
C LEU A 86 -20.86 -15.55 2.22
N PHE A 87 -20.62 -14.80 1.14
CA PHE A 87 -19.39 -14.04 0.97
C PHE A 87 -19.26 -12.94 2.03
N SER A 88 -20.33 -12.16 2.24
CA SER A 88 -20.37 -11.09 3.24
C SER A 88 -20.23 -11.62 4.67
N GLU A 89 -20.92 -12.72 5.00
CA GLU A 89 -20.81 -13.40 6.30
C GLU A 89 -19.38 -13.87 6.56
N ARG A 90 -18.74 -14.48 5.55
CA ARG A 90 -17.38 -15.01 5.69
C ARG A 90 -16.34 -13.89 5.84
N LEU A 91 -16.52 -12.77 5.14
CA LEU A 91 -15.68 -11.59 5.35
C LEU A 91 -15.84 -11.01 6.76
N ALA A 92 -17.08 -10.89 7.25
CA ALA A 92 -17.34 -10.37 8.59
C ALA A 92 -16.74 -11.25 9.71
N GLN A 93 -16.59 -12.57 9.48
CA GLN A 93 -15.92 -13.47 10.42
C GLN A 93 -14.40 -13.22 10.52
N THR A 94 -13.79 -12.52 9.57
CA THR A 94 -12.34 -12.26 9.54
C THR A 94 -11.91 -10.96 10.24
N GLY A 95 -12.85 -10.10 10.65
CA GLY A 95 -12.58 -8.86 11.40
C GLY A 95 -13.33 -7.64 10.90
#